data_AF-A0A6P1BH02-F1
#
_entry.id   AF-A0A6P1BH02-F1
#
_cell.length_a   1.000
_cell.length_b   1.000
_cell.length_c   1.000
_cell.angle_alpha   90.00
_cell.angle_beta   90.00
_cell.angle_gamma   90.00
#
_symmetry.space_group_name_H-M   'P 1'
#
loop_
_entity.id
_entity.type
_entity.pdbx_description
1 polymer ?
#
loop_
_entity_poly.entity_id
_entity_poly.type
_entity_poly.pdbx_seq_one_letter_code
_entity_poly.pdbx_strand_id
1 'polypeptide(L)' 'MTDEQLMRLKVYGNNVQRYRRLLEGNLTEQEREFVERRLTEEQLAIQRLRTNGLVHGTSKLM' A
#
# COMPACT_ATOMS: atom_id res chain seq x y z
N MET A 1 -16.40 -3.25 -1.60
CA MET A 1 -15.10 -3.56 -2.24
C MET A 1 -15.16 -4.94 -2.85
N THR A 2 -14.49 -5.15 -3.98
CA THR A 2 -14.42 -6.46 -4.67
C THR A 2 -13.34 -7.36 -4.06
N ASP A 3 -13.41 -8.68 -4.31
CA ASP A 3 -12.38 -9.64 -3.85
C ASP A 3 -10.99 -9.28 -4.39
N GLU A 4 -10.92 -8.79 -5.63
CA GLU A 4 -9.69 -8.29 -6.22
C GLU A 4 -9.12 -7.09 -5.44
N GLN A 5 -9.97 -6.14 -5.04
CA GLN A 5 -9.54 -5.02 -4.20
C GLN A 5 -9.03 -5.49 -2.84
N LEU A 6 -9.69 -6.48 -2.23
CA LEU A 6 -9.24 -7.07 -0.98
C LEU A 6 -7.90 -7.80 -1.11
N MET A 7 -7.69 -8.55 -2.19
CA MET A 7 -6.40 -9.18 -2.49
C MET A 7 -5.30 -8.14 -2.68
N ARG A 8 -5.56 -7.06 -3.42
CA ARG A 8 -4.60 -5.96 -3.61
C ARG A 8 -4.23 -5.29 -2.28
N LEU A 9 -5.19 -5.05 -1.39
CA LEU A 9 -4.90 -4.51 -0.04
C LEU A 9 -4.01 -5.43 0.78
N LYS A 10 -4.25 -6.75 0.72
CA LYS A 10 -3.39 -7.72 1.40
C LYS A 10 -1.96 -7.67 0.87
N VAL A 11 -1.80 -7.63 -0.45
CA VAL A 11 -0.47 -7.54 -1.09
C VAL A 11 0.25 -6.25 -0.69
N TYR A 12 -0.39 -5.09 -0.83
CA TYR A 12 0.22 -3.81 -0.46
C TYR A 12 0.56 -3.75 1.04
N GLY A 13 -0.31 -4.27 1.90
CA GLY A 13 -0.07 -4.36 3.34
C GLY A 13 1.16 -5.21 3.69
N ASN A 14 1.30 -6.37 3.05
CA ASN A 14 2.47 -7.24 3.22
C ASN A 14 3.75 -6.55 2.74
N ASN A 15 3.69 -5.85 1.60
CA ASN A 15 4.83 -5.10 1.07
C ASN A 15 5.26 -3.98 2.02
N VAL A 16 4.31 -3.22 2.60
CA VAL A 16 4.60 -2.19 3.60
C VAL A 16 5.34 -2.78 4.81
N GLN A 17 4.86 -3.92 5.34
CA GLN A 17 5.53 -4.58 6.47
C GLN A 17 6.95 -5.05 6.10
N ARG A 18 7.12 -5.61 4.90
CA ARG A 18 8.42 -6.05 4.39
C ARG A 18 9.39 -4.87 4.26
N TYR A 19 8.97 -3.76 3.66
CA TYR A 19 9.82 -2.60 3.47
C TYR A 19 10.19 -1.93 4.80
N ARG A 20 9.28 -1.90 5.78
CA ARG A 20 9.63 -1.44 7.15
C ARG A 20 10.74 -2.28 7.79
N ARG A 21 10.64 -3.62 7.69
CA ARG A 21 11.69 -4.52 8.18
C ARG A 21 13.02 -4.34 7.43
N LEU A 22 12.98 -4.06 6.13
CA LEU A 22 14.20 -3.79 5.37
C LEU A 22 14.90 -2.51 5.86
N LEU A 23 14.14 -1.47 6.22
CA LEU A 23 14.71 -0.21 6.72
C LEU A 23 15.36 -0.32 8.10
N GLU A 24 14.98 -1.34 8.89
CA GLU A 24 15.61 -1.70 10.17
C GLU A 24 16.99 -2.38 9.98
N GLY A 25 17.29 -2.85 8.76
CA GLY A 25 18.55 -3.50 8.43
C GLY A 25 19.66 -2.54 8.00
N ASN A 26 20.82 -3.13 7.69
CA ASN A 26 21.94 -2.41 7.09
C ASN A 26 21.71 -2.26 5.58
N LEU A 27 21.37 -1.04 5.16
CA LEU A 27 21.20 -0.66 3.75
C LEU A 27 22.22 0.42 3.43
N THR A 28 22.76 0.38 2.22
CA THR A 28 23.42 1.55 1.63
C THR A 28 22.42 2.69 1.44
N GLU A 29 22.92 3.90 1.26
CA GLU A 29 22.07 5.08 1.03
C GLU A 29 21.14 4.89 -0.18
N GLN A 30 21.67 4.38 -1.29
CA GLN A 30 20.89 4.12 -2.50
C GLN A 30 19.79 3.07 -2.30
N GLU A 31 20.09 2.00 -1.54
CA GLU A 31 19.08 0.98 -1.21
C GLU A 31 18.00 1.55 -0.28
N ARG A 32 18.40 2.38 0.70
CA ARG A 32 17.46 3.03 1.62
C ARG A 32 16.51 3.95 0.86
N GLU A 33 17.02 4.84 0.00
CA GLU A 33 16.20 5.72 -0.84
C GLU A 33 15.21 4.93 -1.71
N PHE A 34 15.69 3.82 -2.31
CA PHE A 34 14.83 2.94 -3.09
C PHE A 34 13.69 2.35 -2.23
N VAL A 35 14.02 1.81 -1.06
CA VAL A 35 13.05 1.19 -0.15
C VAL A 35 12.05 2.21 0.39
N GLU A 36 12.48 3.42 0.73
CA GLU A 36 11.59 4.49 1.23
C GLU A 36 10.62 4.97 0.14
N ARG A 37 11.10 5.13 -1.09
CA ARG A 37 10.24 5.45 -2.24
C ARG A 37 9.19 4.36 -2.46
N ARG A 38 9.61 3.09 -2.47
CA ARG A 38 8.70 1.95 -2.61
C ARG A 38 7.68 1.90 -1.47
N LEU A 39 8.11 2.07 -0.23
CA LEU A 39 7.23 2.11 0.94
C LEU A 39 6.14 3.18 0.79
N THR A 40 6.51 4.38 0.32
CA THR A 40 5.58 5.47 0.07
C THR A 40 4.57 5.13 -1.02
N GLU A 41 5.03 4.53 -2.12
CA GLU A 41 4.16 4.08 -3.23
C GLU A 41 3.12 3.05 -2.78
N GLU A 42 3.50 2.06 -1.98
CA GLU A 42 2.58 1.04 -1.46
C GLU A 42 1.53 1.67 -0.51
N GLN A 43 1.95 2.61 0.35
CA GLN A 43 1.03 3.32 1.25
C GLN A 43 0.02 4.18 0.47
N LEU A 44 0.47 4.88 -0.58
CA LEU A 44 -0.41 5.63 -1.47
C LEU A 44 -1.36 4.71 -2.24
N ALA A 45 -0.91 3.53 -2.66
CA ALA A 45 -1.76 2.54 -3.33
C ALA A 45 -2.88 2.06 -2.38
N ILE A 46 -2.57 1.79 -1.11
CA ILE A 46 -3.58 1.46 -0.08
C ILE A 46 -4.58 2.60 0.07
N GLN A 47 -4.11 3.84 0.21
CA GLN A 47 -4.99 5.01 0.37
C GLN A 47 -5.93 5.16 -0.84
N ARG A 48 -5.40 5.10 -2.07
CA ARG A 48 -6.18 5.18 -3.30
C ARG A 48 -7.22 4.06 -3.40
N LEU A 49 -6.85 2.84 -3.05
CA LEU A 49 -7.77 1.70 -3.12
C LEU A 49 -8.89 1.81 -2.08
N ARG A 50 -8.59 2.30 -0.88
CA ARG A 50 -9.58 2.59 0.15
C ARG A 50 -10.52 3.71 -0.29
N THR A 51 -10.01 4.81 -0.83
CA THR A 51 -10.83 5.92 -1.34
C THR A 51 -11.73 5.43 -2.48
N ASN A 52 -11.20 4.68 -3.45
CA ASN A 52 -12.01 4.11 -4.52
C ASN A 52 -13.09 3.15 -3.99
N GLY A 53 -12.77 2.34 -2.98
CA GLY A 53 -13.73 1.45 -2.33
C GLY A 53 -14.83 2.19 -1.57
N LEU A 54 -14.54 3.35 -0.98
CA LEU A 54 -15.51 4.20 -0.29
C LEU A 54 -16.44 4.92 -1.29
N VAL A 55 -15.90 5.48 -2.37
CA VAL A 55 -16.68 6.21 -3.40
C VAL A 55 -17.68 5.29 -4.12
N HIS A 56 -17.33 4.01 -4.33
CA HIS A 56 -18.26 3.04 -4.93
C HIS A 56 -19.25 2.43 -3.92
N GLY A 57 -19.01 2.59 -2.61
CA GLY A 57 -19.95 2.16 -1.56
C GLY A 57 -21.07 3.15 -1.31
N THR A 58 -20.85 4.44 -1.59
CA THR A 58 -21.81 5.52 -1.36
C THR A 58 -22.86 5.68 -2.47
N SER A 59 -22.63 5.11 -3.66
CA SER A 59 -23.58 5.22 -4.79
C SER A 59 -24.75 4.23 -4.74
N LYS A 60 -24.95 3.47 -3.65
CA LYS A 60 -26.08 2.52 -3.52
C LYS A 60 -27.23 3.03 -2.64
N LEU A 61 -27.29 4.34 -2.37
CA LEU A 61 -28.34 4.95 -1.55
C LEU A 61 -28.86 6.26 -2.18
N MET A 62 -29.34 6.19 -3.42
CA MET A 62 -30.28 7.15 -4.03
C MET A 62 -31.16 6.38 -5.02
#